data_AF-A0A944M930-F1
#
_entry.id   AF-A0A944M930-F1
#
_cell.length_a   1.000
_cell.length_b   1.000
_cell.length_c   1.000
_cell.angle_alpha   90.00
_cell.angle_beta   90.00
_cell.angle_gamma   90.00
#
_symmetry.space_group_name_H-M   'P 1'
#
loop_
_entity.id
_entity.type
_entity.pdbx_description
1 polymer ?
#
loop_
_entity_poly.entity_id
_entity_poly.type
_entity_poly.pdbx_seq_one_letter_code
_entity_poly.pdbx_strand_id
1 'polypeptide(L)'
;MSVINQHNLAIFRQSLQRVSASTEFFDCFYNSFVAQSDEIGEFFKNRDMKQLKKKLRETLFMLAETAEGRPGLTLYIEMLGRVHLRLKVKRKHFVMWEEALLEAVKRYDKEFDDKVLAAWLEVIDNVIETMFRALDETKQMAS
;
A
#
# COMPACT_ATOMS: atom_id res chain seq x y z
N MET A 1 10.98 -7.26 6.18
CA MET A 1 10.27 -6.06 6.66
C MET A 1 10.96 -5.52 7.91
N SER A 2 11.03 -4.20 8.08
CA SER A 2 11.50 -3.62 9.35
C SER A 2 10.45 -3.81 10.43
N VAL A 3 10.83 -3.75 11.71
CA VAL A 3 9.88 -3.84 12.83
C VAL A 3 9.00 -2.60 12.82
N ILE A 4 7.68 -2.78 12.67
CA ILE A 4 6.68 -1.71 12.78
C ILE A 4 6.34 -1.52 14.25
N ASN A 5 6.20 -0.28 14.70
CA ASN A 5 5.78 0.03 16.07
C ASN A 5 4.38 -0.53 16.33
N GLN A 6 4.23 -1.36 17.39
CA GLN A 6 2.96 -2.01 17.73
C GLN A 6 1.82 -1.01 18.01
N HIS A 7 2.14 0.17 18.56
CA HIS A 7 1.16 1.23 18.78
C HIS A 7 0.65 1.79 17.45
N ASN A 8 1.56 2.09 16.52
CA ASN A 8 1.20 2.62 15.21
C ASN A 8 0.47 1.56 14.36
N LEU A 9 0.85 0.28 14.47
CA LEU A 9 0.10 -0.81 13.85
C LEU A 9 -1.34 -0.89 14.37
N ALA A 10 -1.55 -0.70 15.69
CA ALA A 10 -2.90 -0.68 16.26
C ALA A 10 -3.73 0.50 15.75
N ILE A 11 -3.13 1.70 15.62
CA ILE A 11 -3.77 2.88 15.03
C ILE A 11 -4.12 2.63 13.57
N PHE A 12 -3.17 2.13 12.78
CA PHE A 12 -3.38 1.77 11.37
C PHE A 12 -4.55 0.79 11.22
N ARG A 13 -4.60 -0.27 12.03
CA ARG A 13 -5.68 -1.26 12.01
C ARG A 13 -7.05 -0.63 12.33
N GLN A 14 -7.12 0.22 13.35
CA GLN A 14 -8.37 0.89 13.71
C GLN A 14 -8.84 1.83 12.60
N SER A 15 -7.93 2.63 12.04
CA SER A 15 -8.20 3.50 10.89
C SER A 15 -8.66 2.69 9.67
N LEU A 16 -7.96 1.60 9.35
CA LEU A 16 -8.30 0.70 8.24
C LEU A 16 -9.73 0.15 8.39
N GLN A 17 -10.13 -0.24 9.61
CA GLN A 17 -11.49 -0.69 9.88
C GLN A 17 -12.52 0.43 9.62
N ARG A 18 -12.26 1.67 10.08
CA ARG A 18 -13.15 2.82 9.87
C ARG A 18 -13.29 3.19 8.39
N VAL A 19 -12.19 3.32 7.66
CA VAL A 19 -12.25 3.66 6.23
C VAL A 19 -12.90 2.54 5.41
N SER A 20 -12.68 1.27 5.79
CA SER A 20 -13.27 0.10 5.11
C SER A 20 -14.75 -0.11 5.39
N ALA A 21 -15.35 0.63 6.34
CA ALA A 21 -16.80 0.62 6.53
C ALA A 21 -17.54 1.31 5.37
N SER A 22 -16.87 2.17 4.61
CA SER A 22 -17.40 2.71 3.36
C SER A 22 -17.01 1.84 2.17
N THR A 23 -17.99 1.51 1.33
CA THR A 23 -17.72 0.84 0.04
C THR A 23 -17.01 1.75 -0.96
N GLU A 24 -17.04 3.05 -0.75
CA GLU A 24 -16.53 4.08 -1.67
C GLU A 24 -15.06 4.45 -1.41
N PHE A 25 -14.48 4.03 -0.28
CA PHE A 25 -13.10 4.38 0.10
C PHE A 25 -12.09 3.99 -0.98
N PHE A 26 -12.12 2.72 -1.43
CA PHE A 26 -11.20 2.25 -2.46
C PHE A 26 -11.49 2.86 -3.83
N ASP A 27 -12.75 3.22 -4.12
CA ASP A 27 -13.10 3.93 -5.34
C ASP A 27 -12.51 5.34 -5.32
N CYS A 28 -12.65 6.06 -4.21
CA CYS A 28 -12.06 7.39 -4.02
C CYS A 28 -10.54 7.35 -4.20
N PHE A 29 -9.88 6.39 -3.55
CA PHE A 29 -8.44 6.18 -3.70
C PHE A 29 -8.04 5.98 -5.17
N TYR A 30 -8.60 4.96 -5.85
CA TYR A 30 -8.19 4.64 -7.22
C TYR A 30 -8.57 5.75 -8.21
N ASN A 31 -9.72 6.41 -8.06
CA ASN A 31 -10.11 7.51 -8.92
C ASN A 31 -9.13 8.68 -8.80
N SER A 32 -8.72 9.02 -7.57
CA SER A 32 -7.70 10.05 -7.33
C SER A 32 -6.36 9.65 -7.95
N PHE A 33 -5.87 8.44 -7.64
CA PHE A 33 -4.56 7.98 -8.10
C PHE A 33 -4.47 7.87 -9.62
N VAL A 34 -5.45 7.25 -10.27
CA VAL A 34 -5.48 7.05 -11.73
C VAL A 34 -5.53 8.39 -12.48
N ALA A 35 -6.15 9.42 -11.89
CA ALA A 35 -6.25 10.75 -12.48
C ALA A 35 -5.00 11.61 -12.31
N GLN A 36 -3.99 11.19 -11.53
CA GLN A 36 -2.81 12.03 -11.27
C GLN A 36 -1.92 12.24 -12.50
N SER A 37 -1.87 11.27 -13.43
CA SER A 37 -1.18 11.45 -14.72
C SER A 37 -1.58 10.39 -15.74
N ASP A 38 -1.38 10.70 -17.02
CA ASP A 38 -1.59 9.76 -18.12
C ASP A 38 -0.72 8.50 -17.98
N GLU A 39 0.53 8.64 -17.49
CA GLU A 39 1.43 7.51 -17.22
C GLU A 39 0.82 6.55 -16.19
N ILE A 40 0.24 7.07 -15.10
CA ILE A 40 -0.45 6.23 -14.11
C ILE A 40 -1.70 5.60 -14.73
N GLY A 41 -2.51 6.38 -15.46
CA GLY A 41 -3.72 5.90 -16.12
C GLY A 41 -3.49 4.68 -17.02
N GLU A 42 -2.39 4.69 -17.79
CA GLU A 42 -2.06 3.58 -18.68
C GLU A 42 -1.74 2.27 -17.95
N PHE A 43 -1.24 2.28 -16.70
CA PHE A 43 -1.03 1.04 -15.92
C PHE A 43 -2.35 0.31 -15.61
N PHE A 44 -3.45 1.06 -15.51
CA PHE A 44 -4.77 0.57 -15.11
C PHE A 44 -5.71 0.34 -16.30
N LYS A 45 -5.32 0.75 -17.51
CA LYS A 45 -6.07 0.50 -18.73
C LYS A 45 -6.31 -1.00 -18.93
N ASN A 46 -7.57 -1.37 -19.20
CA ASN A 46 -8.01 -2.76 -19.37
C ASN A 46 -7.75 -3.67 -18.14
N ARG A 47 -7.61 -3.11 -16.94
CA ARG A 47 -7.52 -3.89 -15.69
C ARG A 47 -8.89 -4.08 -15.07
N ASP A 48 -9.07 -5.23 -14.44
CA ASP A 48 -10.21 -5.47 -13.57
C ASP A 48 -10.03 -4.68 -12.27
N MET A 49 -10.59 -3.47 -12.23
CA MET A 49 -10.51 -2.59 -11.07
C MET A 49 -11.20 -3.18 -9.84
N LYS A 50 -12.24 -4.00 -10.00
CA LYS A 50 -12.90 -4.67 -8.87
C LYS A 50 -11.95 -5.67 -8.23
N GLN A 51 -11.22 -6.45 -9.03
CA GLN A 51 -10.21 -7.37 -8.53
C GLN A 51 -9.03 -6.63 -7.88
N LEU A 52 -8.56 -5.51 -8.47
CA LEU A 52 -7.46 -4.72 -7.89
C LEU A 52 -7.84 -4.10 -6.54
N LYS A 53 -9.06 -3.55 -6.40
CA LYS A 53 -9.60 -3.04 -5.14
C LYS A 53 -9.68 -4.13 -4.08
N LYS A 54 -10.18 -5.32 -4.45
CA LYS A 54 -10.23 -6.49 -3.56
C LYS A 54 -8.83 -6.90 -3.09
N LYS A 55 -7.87 -7.04 -4.00
CA LYS A 55 -6.47 -7.41 -3.66
C LYS A 55 -5.80 -6.40 -2.76
N LEU A 56 -6.00 -5.10 -3.01
CA LEU A 56 -5.46 -4.05 -2.16
C LEU A 56 -6.06 -4.13 -0.76
N ARG A 57 -7.39 -4.24 -0.64
CA ARG A 57 -8.06 -4.41 0.65
C ARG A 57 -7.49 -5.60 1.41
N GLU A 58 -7.44 -6.78 0.78
CA GLU A 58 -6.88 -7.99 1.39
C GLU A 58 -5.44 -7.79 1.86
N THR A 59 -4.62 -7.11 1.06
CA THR A 59 -3.23 -6.79 1.43
C THR A 59 -3.17 -5.88 2.66
N LEU A 60 -3.95 -4.80 2.71
CA LEU A 60 -3.96 -3.89 3.87
C LEU A 60 -4.43 -4.60 5.15
N PHE A 61 -5.45 -5.47 5.06
CA PHE A 61 -5.89 -6.27 6.21
C PHE A 61 -4.84 -7.31 6.62
N MET A 62 -4.13 -7.94 5.68
CA MET A 62 -3.01 -8.81 6.03
C MET A 62 -1.92 -8.06 6.82
N LEU A 63 -1.61 -6.81 6.45
CA LEU A 63 -0.67 -5.96 7.18
C LEU A 63 -1.18 -5.62 8.59
N ALA A 64 -2.46 -5.28 8.72
CA ALA A 64 -3.08 -4.91 9.99
C ALA A 64 -3.13 -6.08 11.01
N GLU A 65 -3.24 -7.31 10.52
CA GLU A 65 -3.30 -8.52 11.35
C GLU A 65 -1.92 -9.07 11.73
N THR A 66 -0.84 -8.59 11.10
CA THR A 66 0.50 -9.06 11.45
C THR A 66 1.00 -8.42 12.74
N ALA A 67 0.77 -9.13 13.86
CA ALA A 67 1.33 -8.79 15.16
C ALA A 67 2.87 -8.72 15.18
N GLU A 68 3.54 -9.41 14.27
CA GLU A 68 5.00 -9.44 14.07
C GLU A 68 5.29 -10.19 12.77
N GLY A 69 6.43 -9.89 12.14
CA GLY A 69 6.84 -10.36 10.81
C GLY A 69 6.73 -11.87 10.57
N ARG A 70 5.54 -12.33 10.16
CA ARG A 70 5.37 -13.69 9.64
C ARG A 70 6.18 -13.82 8.35
N PRO A 71 7.05 -14.84 8.20
CA PRO A 71 7.84 -15.05 6.99
C PRO A 71 6.98 -15.06 5.71
N GLY A 72 5.75 -15.59 5.79
CA GLY A 72 4.81 -15.61 4.66
C GLY A 72 4.40 -14.22 4.15
N LEU A 73 4.20 -13.23 5.04
CA LEU A 73 3.88 -11.87 4.61
C LEU A 73 5.07 -11.23 3.91
N THR A 74 6.27 -11.36 4.49
CA THR A 74 7.48 -10.79 3.88
C THR A 74 7.70 -11.36 2.47
N LEU A 75 7.65 -12.69 2.31
CA LEU A 75 7.77 -13.35 1.00
C LEU A 75 6.69 -12.89 0.00
N TYR A 76 5.46 -12.65 0.47
CA TYR A 76 4.38 -12.11 -0.36
C TYR A 76 4.69 -10.68 -0.84
N ILE A 77 5.17 -9.80 0.04
CA ILE A 77 5.55 -8.43 -0.32
C ILE A 77 6.74 -8.43 -1.30
N GLU A 78 7.75 -9.27 -1.10
CA GLU A 78 8.86 -9.41 -2.05
C GLU A 78 8.38 -9.89 -3.44
N MET A 79 7.43 -10.82 -3.47
CA MET A 79 6.77 -11.24 -4.70
C MET A 79 6.03 -10.07 -5.37
N LEU A 80 5.32 -9.24 -4.60
CA LEU A 80 4.69 -8.02 -5.13
C LEU A 80 5.74 -7.08 -5.74
N GLY A 81 6.91 -6.92 -5.11
CA GLY A 81 8.02 -6.16 -5.69
C GLY A 81 8.41 -6.65 -7.10
N ARG A 82 8.56 -7.97 -7.27
CA ARG A 82 8.86 -8.58 -8.58
C ARG A 82 7.72 -8.39 -9.60
N VAL A 83 6.47 -8.40 -9.16
CA VAL A 83 5.32 -8.08 -10.02
C VAL A 83 5.38 -6.62 -10.49
N HIS A 84 5.56 -5.67 -9.58
CA HIS A 84 5.63 -4.25 -9.89
C HIS A 84 6.82 -3.89 -10.79
N LEU A 85 7.97 -4.54 -10.59
CA LEU A 85 9.12 -4.39 -11.48
C LEU A 85 8.81 -4.83 -12.91
N ARG A 86 8.16 -5.99 -13.10
CA ARG A 86 7.74 -6.47 -14.43
C ARG A 86 6.75 -5.52 -15.11
N LEU A 87 5.94 -4.83 -14.32
CA LEU A 87 5.02 -3.79 -14.78
C LEU A 87 5.70 -2.43 -14.99
N LYS A 88 7.03 -2.33 -14.82
CA LYS A 88 7.82 -1.08 -14.94
C LYS A 88 7.38 0.01 -13.96
N VAL A 89 6.81 -0.36 -12.82
CA VAL A 89 6.47 0.56 -11.74
C VAL A 89 7.77 0.98 -11.02
N LYS A 90 7.91 2.29 -10.76
CA LYS A 90 9.09 2.92 -10.17
C LYS A 90 8.74 3.55 -8.83
N ARG A 91 9.75 3.86 -8.00
CA ARG A 91 9.58 4.56 -6.71
C ARG A 91 8.73 5.83 -6.84
N LYS A 92 8.94 6.64 -7.90
CA LYS A 92 8.14 7.86 -8.16
C LYS A 92 6.62 7.61 -8.25
N HIS A 93 6.19 6.43 -8.71
CA HIS A 93 4.76 6.09 -8.79
C HIS A 93 4.18 5.77 -7.41
N PHE A 94 5.00 5.29 -6.47
CA PHE A 94 4.56 5.01 -5.11
C PHE A 94 4.38 6.28 -4.28
N VAL A 95 5.14 7.35 -4.56
CA VAL A 95 4.90 8.69 -3.97
C VAL A 95 3.49 9.17 -4.32
N MET A 96 3.15 9.17 -5.62
CA MET A 96 1.81 9.51 -6.12
C MET A 96 0.71 8.62 -5.53
N TRP A 97 0.99 7.31 -5.42
CA TRP A 97 0.08 6.33 -4.85
C TRP A 97 -0.21 6.57 -3.37
N GLU A 98 0.83 6.88 -2.59
CA GLU A 98 0.73 7.16 -1.15
C GLU A 98 -0.04 8.46 -0.90
N GLU A 99 0.26 9.52 -1.65
CA GLU A 99 -0.49 10.78 -1.59
C GLU A 99 -1.99 10.54 -1.84
N ALA A 100 -2.35 9.79 -2.89
CA ALA A 100 -3.75 9.46 -3.19
C ALA A 100 -4.41 8.62 -2.09
N LEU A 101 -3.67 7.68 -1.49
CA LEU A 101 -4.18 6.84 -0.42
C LEU A 101 -4.46 7.66 0.82
N LEU A 102 -3.51 8.50 1.24
CA LEU A 102 -3.63 9.33 2.45
C LEU A 102 -4.74 10.37 2.31
N GLU A 103 -4.94 10.96 1.13
CA GLU A 103 -6.09 11.83 0.86
C GLU A 103 -7.42 11.08 1.00
N ALA A 104 -7.49 9.82 0.53
CA ALA A 104 -8.67 9.00 0.75
C ALA A 104 -8.85 8.64 2.23
N VAL A 105 -7.78 8.33 2.97
CA VAL A 105 -7.84 8.04 4.42
C VAL A 105 -8.37 9.26 5.16
N LYS A 106 -7.81 10.45 4.92
CA LYS A 106 -8.25 11.71 5.52
C LYS A 106 -9.72 12.01 5.26
N ARG A 107 -10.24 11.63 4.09
CA ARG A 107 -11.64 11.85 3.73
C ARG A 107 -12.61 10.87 4.42
N TYR A 108 -12.21 9.62 4.63
CA TYR A 108 -13.11 8.56 5.10
C TYR A 108 -12.90 8.19 6.57
N ASP A 109 -11.76 8.52 7.16
CA ASP A 109 -11.51 8.34 8.58
C ASP A 109 -12.00 9.56 9.37
N LYS A 110 -13.13 9.39 10.08
CA LYS A 110 -13.72 10.44 10.91
C LYS A 110 -12.84 10.84 12.10
N GLU A 111 -11.88 10.01 12.46
CA GLU A 111 -10.93 10.22 13.55
C GLU A 111 -9.52 10.51 13.01
N PHE A 112 -9.41 10.96 11.75
CA PHE A 112 -8.12 11.30 11.17
C PHE A 112 -7.42 12.42 11.96
N ASP A 113 -6.21 12.13 12.41
CA ASP A 113 -5.29 13.06 13.05
C ASP A 113 -3.84 12.77 12.63
N ASP A 114 -2.88 13.52 13.17
CA ASP A 114 -1.46 13.35 12.85
C ASP A 114 -0.92 11.96 13.25
N LYS A 115 -1.54 11.29 14.23
CA LYS A 115 -1.14 9.94 14.64
C LYS A 115 -1.62 8.90 13.64
N VAL A 116 -2.84 9.05 13.12
CA VAL A 116 -3.36 8.24 12.01
C VAL A 116 -2.46 8.41 10.79
N LEU A 117 -2.12 9.65 10.43
CA LEU A 117 -1.22 9.93 9.31
C LEU A 117 0.13 9.22 9.49
N ALA A 118 0.78 9.40 10.64
CA ALA A 118 2.08 8.78 10.94
C ALA A 118 2.01 7.25 10.90
N ALA A 119 0.93 6.66 11.40
CA ALA A 119 0.73 5.21 11.39
C ALA A 119 0.55 4.65 9.97
N TRP A 120 -0.21 5.32 9.11
CA TRP A 120 -0.33 4.92 7.70
C TRP A 120 1.00 5.02 6.96
N LEU A 121 1.72 6.14 7.11
CA LEU A 121 3.04 6.34 6.51
C LEU A 121 4.02 5.23 6.93
N GLU A 122 4.17 4.96 8.23
CA GLU A 122 5.10 3.94 8.71
C GLU A 122 4.82 2.55 8.12
N VAL A 123 3.54 2.14 8.08
CA VAL A 123 3.15 0.83 7.55
C VAL A 123 3.38 0.75 6.04
N ILE A 124 2.97 1.77 5.30
CA ILE A 124 3.07 1.81 3.84
C ILE A 124 4.52 1.92 3.38
N ASP A 125 5.31 2.80 3.99
CA ASP A 125 6.74 2.96 3.69
C ASP A 125 7.49 1.64 3.91
N ASN A 126 7.20 0.92 4.99
CA ASN A 126 7.83 -0.37 5.27
C ASN A 126 7.55 -1.41 4.17
N VAL A 127 6.31 -1.42 3.65
CA VAL A 127 5.91 -2.30 2.55
C VAL A 127 6.61 -1.91 1.25
N ILE A 128 6.64 -0.61 0.93
CA ILE A 128 7.32 -0.09 -0.26
C ILE A 128 8.81 -0.41 -0.22
N GLU A 129 9.48 -0.14 0.91
CA GLU A 129 10.90 -0.44 1.07
C GLU A 129 11.19 -1.94 0.99
N THR A 130 10.31 -2.78 1.54
CA THR A 130 10.45 -4.24 1.42
C THR A 130 10.32 -4.69 -0.04
N MET A 131 9.39 -4.13 -0.82
CA MET A 131 9.28 -4.43 -2.25
C MET A 131 10.55 -4.08 -3.01
N PHE A 132 11.17 -2.93 -2.73
CA PHE A 132 12.36 -2.49 -3.45
C PHE A 132 13.65 -3.19 -3.00
N ARG A 133 13.83 -3.41 -1.70
CA ARG A 133 15.02 -4.10 -1.15
C ARG A 133 15.24 -5.47 -1.80
N ALA A 134 14.18 -6.26 -1.93
CA ALA A 134 14.27 -7.59 -2.54
C ALA A 134 14.71 -7.57 -4.01
N LEU A 135 14.45 -6.46 -4.72
CA LEU A 135 14.87 -6.31 -6.11
C LEU A 135 16.35 -5.92 -6.21
N ASP A 136 16.85 -5.14 -5.27
CA ASP A 136 18.26 -4.74 -5.22
C ASP A 136 19.16 -5.90 -4.82
N GLU A 137 18.75 -6.72 -3.86
CA GLU A 137 19.44 -7.97 -3.48
C GLU A 137 19.50 -8.96 -4.66
N THR A 138 18.40 -9.12 -5.40
CA THR A 138 18.35 -9.99 -6.59
C THR A 138 19.34 -9.54 -7.67
N LYS A 139 19.52 -8.22 -7.88
CA LYS A 139 20.48 -7.70 -8.86
C LYS A 139 21.93 -7.93 -8.44
N GLN A 140 22.24 -7.80 -7.15
CA GLN A 140 23.58 -8.03 -6.62
C GLN A 140 24.01 -9.51 -6.72
N MET A 141 23.06 -10.44 -6.57
CA MET A 141 23.34 -11.88 -6.76
C MET A 141 23.48 -12.31 -8.22
N ALA A 142 22.97 -11.53 -9.16
CA ALA A 142 23.02 -11.81 -10.60
C ALA A 142 24.18 -11.10 -11.32
N SER A 143 24.98 -10.30 -10.60
CA SER A 143 26.17 -9.61 -11.08
C SER A 143 27.45 -10.31 -10.63
#